data_AF-A0A503DYS3-F1
#
_entry.id   AF-A0A503DYS3-F1
#
_cell.length_a   1.000
_cell.length_b   1.000
_cell.length_c   1.000
_cell.angle_alpha   90.00
_cell.angle_beta   90.00
_cell.angle_gamma   90.00
#
_symmetry.space_group_name_H-M   'P 1'
#
loop_
_entity.id
_entity.type
_entity.pdbx_description
1 polymer ?
#
loop_
_entity_poly.entity_id
_entity_poly.type
_entity_poly.pdbx_seq_one_letter_code
_entity_poly.pdbx_strand_id
1 'polypeptide(L)' 'MTLWELADPAATVEAAVELYGPDAATAAAWCALTANFDGREEDYRFWCTVFSKLGNRLQS' A
#
# COMPACT_ATOMS: atom_id res chain seq x y z
N MET A 1 0.08 -10.05 16.01
CA MET A 1 -0.85 -10.49 14.96
C MET A 1 -1.70 -9.30 14.54
N THR A 2 -1.09 -8.41 13.78
CA THR A 2 -1.76 -7.28 13.15
C THR A 2 -2.44 -7.76 11.87
N LEU A 3 -3.49 -7.06 11.44
CA LEU A 3 -4.22 -7.38 10.19
C LEU A 3 -3.28 -7.48 8.98
N TRP A 4 -2.18 -6.71 9.01
CA TRP A 4 -1.20 -6.59 7.93
C TRP A 4 -0.17 -7.73 7.89
N GLU A 5 0.06 -8.45 8.99
CA GLU A 5 0.85 -9.69 8.98
C GLU A 5 0.14 -10.81 8.21
N LEU A 6 -1.19 -10.72 8.06
CA LEU A 6 -2.05 -11.68 7.35
C LEU A 6 -2.46 -11.19 5.96
N ALA A 7 -2.31 -9.90 5.67
CA ALA A 7 -2.70 -9.31 4.40
C ALA A 7 -1.64 -9.59 3.33
N ASP A 8 -2.02 -10.21 2.22
CA ASP A 8 -1.14 -10.33 1.05
C ASP A 8 -0.98 -8.95 0.37
N PRO A 9 0.25 -8.43 0.26
CA PRO A 9 0.51 -7.19 -0.44
C PRO A 9 0.06 -7.24 -1.89
N ALA A 10 0.10 -8.39 -2.57
CA ALA A 10 -0.34 -8.50 -3.97
C ALA A 10 -1.87 -8.37 -4.09
N ALA A 11 -2.64 -9.07 -3.24
CA ALA A 11 -4.10 -8.90 -3.17
C ALA A 11 -4.51 -7.46 -2.84
N THR A 12 -3.75 -6.80 -1.96
CA THR A 12 -4.00 -5.39 -1.59
C THR A 12 -3.71 -4.43 -2.74
N VAL A 13 -2.66 -4.71 -3.52
CA VAL A 13 -2.30 -3.97 -4.73
C VAL A 13 -3.40 -4.09 -5.81
N GLU A 14 -4.01 -5.27 -5.97
CA GLU A 14 -5.15 -5.45 -6.90
C GLU A 14 -6.40 -4.71 -6.41
N ALA A 15 -6.77 -4.88 -5.14
CA ALA A 15 -7.92 -4.19 -4.55
C ALA A 15 -7.76 -2.65 -4.62
N ALA A 16 -6.55 -2.14 -4.40
CA ALA A 16 -6.28 -0.71 -4.51
C ALA A 16 -6.43 -0.20 -5.94
N VAL A 17 -6.03 -0.96 -6.97
CA VAL A 17 -6.24 -0.57 -8.37
C VAL A 17 -7.70 -0.69 -8.78
N GLU A 18 -8.42 -1.70 -8.30
CA GLU A 18 -9.85 -1.82 -8.57
C GLU A 18 -10.65 -0.67 -7.95
N LEU A 19 -10.26 -0.23 -6.74
CA LEU A 19 -10.97 0.81 -5.98
C LEU A 19 -10.57 2.24 -6.39
N TYR A 20 -9.28 2.48 -6.65
CA TYR A 20 -8.73 3.82 -6.88
C TYR A 20 -8.21 4.04 -8.30
N GLY A 21 -8.13 3.00 -9.13
CA GLY A 21 -7.67 3.10 -10.51
C GLY A 21 -6.28 3.76 -10.62
N PRO A 22 -6.14 4.86 -11.38
CA PRO A 22 -4.86 5.56 -11.56
C PRO A 22 -4.29 6.15 -10.26
N ASP A 23 -5.14 6.41 -9.27
CA ASP A 23 -4.74 7.03 -8.00
C ASP A 23 -4.30 6.01 -6.94
N ALA A 24 -4.29 4.71 -7.26
CA ALA A 24 -3.94 3.64 -6.33
C ALA A 24 -2.54 3.85 -5.69
N ALA A 25 -1.57 4.31 -6.48
CA ALA A 25 -0.23 4.62 -5.96
C ALA A 25 -0.26 5.81 -4.98
N THR A 26 -1.01 6.87 -5.30
CA THR A 26 -1.20 8.03 -4.42
C THR A 26 -1.89 7.62 -3.12
N ALA A 27 -2.91 6.76 -3.18
CA ALA A 27 -3.60 6.24 -2.00
C ALA A 27 -2.66 5.40 -1.11
N ALA A 28 -1.85 4.51 -1.69
CA ALA A 28 -0.87 3.74 -0.94
C ALA A 28 0.20 4.62 -0.28
N ALA A 29 0.69 5.65 -0.98
CA ALA A 29 1.63 6.62 -0.42
C ALA A 29 1.02 7.41 0.75
N TRP A 30 -0.24 7.83 0.62
CA TRP A 30 -0.95 8.54 1.68
C TRP A 30 -1.15 7.66 2.93
N CYS A 31 -1.50 6.39 2.75
CA CYS A 31 -1.62 5.42 3.83
C CYS A 31 -0.27 5.18 4.53
N ALA A 32 0.82 5.05 3.78
CA ALA A 32 2.16 4.94 4.34
C ALA A 32 2.51 6.18 5.19
N LEU A 33 2.27 7.39 4.65
CA LEU A 33 2.57 8.64 5.35
C LEU A 33 1.79 8.75 6.67
N THR A 34 0.50 8.43 6.63
CA THR A 34 -0.38 8.46 7.81
C THR A 34 0.07 7.45 8.86
N ALA A 35 0.41 6.22 8.45
CA ALA A 35 0.93 5.19 9.35
C ALA A 35 2.24 5.60 10.02
N ASN A 36 3.14 6.28 9.29
CA ASN A 36 4.38 6.79 9.83
C ASN A 36 4.16 7.88 10.90
N PHE A 37 3.22 8.81 10.66
CA PHE A 37 2.87 9.84 11.64
C PHE A 37 2.20 9.27 12.90
N ASP A 38 1.43 8.20 12.74
CA ASP A 38 0.79 7.50 13.86
C ASP A 38 1.73 6.53 14.60
N GLY A 39 3.02 6.44 14.20
CA GLY A 39 4.00 5.55 14.80
C GLY A 39 3.77 4.06 14.52
N ARG A 40 2.91 3.73 13.54
CA ARG A 40 2.64 2.35 13.11
C ARG A 40 3.67 1.91 12.07
N GLU A 41 4.87 1.56 12.52
CA GLU A 41 5.98 1.17 11.62
C GLU A 41 5.67 -0.05 10.73
N GLU A 42 4.90 -1.02 11.24
CA GLU A 42 4.50 -2.21 10.47
C GLU A 42 3.59 -1.83 9.29
N ASP A 43 2.54 -1.06 9.56
CA ASP A 43 1.64 -0.51 8.55
C ASP A 43 2.41 0.33 7.52
N TYR A 44 3.35 1.16 7.99
CA TYR A 44 4.19 1.98 7.10
C TYR A 44 4.97 1.12 6.11
N ARG A 45 5.70 0.09 6.60
CA ARG A 45 6.47 -0.83 5.73
C ARG A 45 5.56 -1.57 4.75
N PHE A 46 4.37 -1.98 5.20
CA PHE A 46 3.41 -2.65 4.35
C PHE A 46 2.95 -1.75 3.19
N TRP A 47 2.51 -0.52 3.50
CA TRP A 47 2.04 0.42 2.48
C TRP A 47 3.15 0.91 1.55
N CYS A 48 4.39 1.05 2.04
CA CYS A 48 5.56 1.27 1.17
C CYS A 48 5.77 0.12 0.19
N THR A 49 5.61 -1.13 0.63
CA THR A 49 5.73 -2.31 -0.23
C THR A 49 4.65 -2.32 -1.32
N VAL A 50 3.41 -2.01 -0.95
CA VAL A 50 2.27 -1.86 -1.88
C VAL A 50 2.54 -0.75 -2.89
N PHE A 51 3.03 0.41 -2.43
CA PHE A 51 3.39 1.55 -3.28
C PHE A 51 4.49 1.20 -4.30
N SER A 52 5.58 0.56 -3.87
CA SER A 52 6.66 0.13 -4.78
C SER A 52 6.17 -0.87 -5.83
N LYS A 53 5.27 -1.80 -5.46
CA LYS A 53 4.66 -2.75 -6.41
C LYS A 53 3.75 -2.05 -7.42
N LEU A 54 2.98 -1.05 -6.99
CA LEU A 54 2.13 -0.24 -7.86
C LEU A 54 2.96 0.58 -8.86
N GLY A 55 4.05 1.20 -8.40
CA GLY A 55 4.98 1.95 -9.26
C GLY A 55 5.60 1.09 -10.37
N ASN A 56 5.94 -0.17 -10.07
CA ASN A 56 6.47 -1.10 -11.07
C ASN A 56 5.42 -1.56 -12.10
N ARG A 57 4.14 -1.68 -11.72
CA ARG A 57 3.06 -2.06 -12.66
C ARG A 57 2.65 -0.93 -13.60
N LEU A 58 2.77 0.33 -13.19
CA LEU A 58 2.41 1.48 -14.02
C LEU A 58 3.48 1.82 -15.08
N GLN A 59 4.67 1.22 -15.00
CA GLN A 59 5.78 1.45 -15.94
C GLN A 59 5.93 0.36 -17.01
N SER A 60 5.17 -0.74 -16.95
CA SER A 60 5.19 -1.87 -17.89
C SER A 60 3.99 -1.86 -18.84
#